data_AF-A0A961RQ51-F1
#
_entry.id   AF-A0A961RQ51-F1
#
_cell.length_a   1.000
_cell.length_b   1.000
_cell.length_c   1.000
_cell.angle_alpha   90.00
_cell.angle_beta   90.00
_cell.angle_gamma   90.00
#
_symmetry.space_group_name_H-M   'P 1'
#
loop_
_entity.id
_entity.type
_entity.pdbx_description
1 polymer ?
#
loop_
_entity_poly.entity_id
_entity_poly.type
_entity_poly.pdbx_seq_one_letter_code
_entity_poly.pdbx_strand_id
1 'polypeptide(L)'
;HHHEGGDHGGHHHHHHDVNRHDARIRSFSIIHDRPVDKLAVAMFMDLLASAHGEKLLRMKGIVELKDDPERPLVIHGVQSVMHPPVRLDAWPEGPRGTRIVLITQDLGEDFVRRMFAAFTDTPAVDTPDRQAVTDNPLAVPGFRG
;
A
#
# COMPACT_ATOMS: atom_id res chain seq x y z
N HIS A 1 44.99 -49.48 21.10
CA HIS A 1 44.96 -48.02 20.91
C HIS A 1 44.49 -47.75 19.49
N HIS A 2 43.19 -47.50 19.32
CA HIS A 2 42.57 -47.15 18.04
C HIS A 2 42.37 -45.63 17.99
N HIS A 3 42.80 -45.01 16.89
CA HIS A 3 42.41 -43.66 16.49
C HIS A 3 41.58 -43.79 15.22
N GLU A 4 40.31 -43.40 15.26
CA GLU A 4 39.57 -42.93 14.10
C GLU A 4 38.76 -41.71 14.54
N GLY A 5 38.92 -40.62 13.80
CA GLY A 5 38.26 -39.35 14.04
C GLY A 5 36.87 -39.33 13.43
N GLY A 6 35.98 -38.61 14.10
CA GLY A 6 34.70 -38.15 13.57
C GLY A 6 34.48 -36.72 14.05
N ASP A 7 34.84 -35.76 13.21
CA ASP A 7 34.34 -34.40 13.28
C ASP A 7 32.88 -34.42 12.80
N HIS A 8 32.02 -33.64 13.44
CA HIS A 8 31.05 -32.73 12.80
C HIS A 8 29.94 -32.35 13.79
N GLY A 9 29.89 -31.05 14.03
CA GLY A 9 29.01 -30.41 15.00
C GLY A 9 27.54 -30.47 14.60
N GLY A 10 26.71 -30.83 15.57
CA GLY A 10 25.29 -30.47 15.59
C GLY A 10 25.14 -29.18 16.38
N HIS A 11 25.49 -28.04 15.77
CA HIS A 11 25.20 -26.75 16.36
C HIS A 11 23.68 -26.60 16.53
N HIS A 12 23.32 -26.18 17.73
CA HIS A 12 21.98 -25.85 18.17
C HIS A 12 21.36 -24.79 17.27
N HIS A 13 20.48 -25.20 16.35
CA HIS A 13 19.53 -24.27 15.75
C HIS A 13 18.28 -24.22 16.63
N HIS A 14 18.42 -23.55 17.78
CA HIS A 14 17.27 -22.87 18.35
C HIS A 14 16.79 -21.88 17.29
N HIS A 15 15.71 -22.22 16.58
CA HIS A 15 14.89 -21.22 15.91
C HIS A 15 14.36 -20.30 17.02
N HIS A 16 15.16 -19.28 17.32
CA HIS A 16 14.75 -18.11 18.06
C HIS A 16 13.74 -17.37 17.16
N ASP A 17 12.48 -17.82 17.20
CA ASP A 17 11.35 -17.00 16.79
C ASP A 17 11.12 -15.97 17.92
N VAL A 18 12.02 -14.98 18.00
CA VAL A 18 12.02 -13.90 19.01
C VAL A 18 10.82 -12.94 18.82
N ASN A 19 9.91 -13.20 17.89
CA ASN A 19 8.87 -12.25 17.49
C ASN A 19 7.45 -12.56 17.99
N ARG A 20 7.27 -13.48 18.95
CA ARG A 20 5.90 -13.82 19.40
C ARG A 20 5.33 -13.07 20.59
N HIS A 21 6.06 -12.20 21.29
CA HIS A 21 5.47 -11.62 22.52
C HIS A 21 5.62 -10.12 22.82
N ASP A 22 6.27 -9.25 22.02
CA ASP A 22 6.36 -7.84 22.47
C ASP A 22 6.53 -6.71 21.45
N ALA A 23 6.01 -6.84 20.23
CA ALA A 23 5.95 -5.71 19.31
C ALA A 23 4.50 -5.34 19.00
N ARG A 24 3.80 -4.80 20.01
CA ARG A 24 2.53 -4.08 19.79
C ARG A 24 2.71 -3.01 18.72
N ILE A 25 3.87 -2.34 18.74
CA ILE A 25 4.27 -1.38 17.70
C ILE A 25 5.14 -2.08 16.66
N ARG A 26 4.84 -1.87 15.38
CA ARG A 26 5.59 -2.43 14.24
C ARG A 26 5.93 -1.33 13.24
N SER A 27 7.11 -1.42 12.63
CA SER A 27 7.55 -0.55 11.54
C SER A 27 7.87 -1.42 10.34
N PHE A 28 7.26 -1.14 9.19
CA PHE A 28 7.45 -1.94 7.97
C PHE A 28 7.27 -1.08 6.72
N SER A 29 7.77 -1.60 5.59
CA SER A 29 7.72 -0.92 4.30
C SER A 29 6.98 -1.75 3.26
N ILE A 30 5.97 -1.17 2.62
CA ILE A 30 5.35 -1.70 1.41
C ILE A 30 6.16 -1.19 0.22
N ILE A 31 6.60 -2.11 -0.64
CA ILE A 31 7.28 -1.80 -1.90
C ILE A 31 6.39 -2.36 -3.00
N HIS A 32 6.14 -1.55 -4.02
CA HIS A 32 5.36 -1.94 -5.18
C HIS A 32 6.06 -1.44 -6.44
N ASP A 33 6.20 -2.35 -7.40
CA ASP A 33 7.07 -2.25 -8.57
C ASP A 33 6.34 -1.77 -9.84
N ARG A 34 5.03 -1.51 -9.73
CA ARG A 34 4.20 -1.01 -10.82
C ARG A 34 3.63 0.37 -10.50
N PRO A 35 3.33 1.19 -11.51
CA PRO A 35 2.58 2.41 -11.31
C PRO A 35 1.18 2.12 -10.73
N VAL A 36 0.75 2.94 -9.79
CA VAL A 36 -0.50 2.79 -9.04
C VAL A 36 -1.53 3.82 -9.52
N ASP A 37 -2.80 3.44 -9.52
CA ASP A 37 -3.88 4.38 -9.81
C ASP A 37 -4.06 5.38 -8.65
N LYS A 38 -4.23 6.67 -8.95
CA LYS A 38 -4.37 7.71 -7.93
C LYS A 38 -5.60 7.48 -7.03
N LEU A 39 -6.70 7.01 -7.59
CA LEU A 39 -7.91 6.68 -6.84
C LEU A 39 -7.66 5.48 -5.91
N ALA A 40 -6.92 4.47 -6.36
CA ALA A 40 -6.54 3.33 -5.52
C ALA A 40 -5.73 3.77 -4.29
N VAL A 41 -4.79 4.69 -4.44
CA VAL A 41 -4.03 5.27 -3.31
C VAL A 41 -4.97 6.02 -2.36
N ALA A 42 -5.87 6.85 -2.90
CA ALA A 42 -6.83 7.61 -2.10
C ALA A 42 -7.74 6.70 -1.27
N MET A 43 -8.35 5.68 -1.90
CA MET A 43 -9.21 4.72 -1.22
C MET A 43 -8.46 3.92 -0.13
N PHE A 44 -7.21 3.53 -0.41
CA PHE A 44 -6.36 2.88 0.61
C PHE A 44 -6.13 3.79 1.82
N MET A 45 -5.80 5.07 1.60
CA MET A 45 -5.58 6.02 2.69
C MET A 45 -6.85 6.29 3.48
N ASP A 46 -7.98 6.46 2.81
CA ASP A 46 -9.28 6.72 3.43
C ASP A 46 -9.72 5.53 4.30
N LEU A 47 -9.54 4.30 3.80
CA LEU A 47 -9.85 3.10 4.57
C LEU A 47 -8.92 2.95 5.78
N LEU A 48 -7.61 3.19 5.59
CA LEU A 48 -6.64 3.11 6.67
C LEU A 48 -6.94 4.15 7.77
N ALA A 49 -7.28 5.39 7.39
CA ALA A 49 -7.62 6.45 8.33
C ALA A 49 -8.92 6.17 9.08
N SER A 50 -9.98 5.75 8.38
CA SER A 50 -11.32 5.57 8.94
C SER A 50 -11.45 4.30 9.80
N ALA A 51 -10.87 3.18 9.37
CA ALA A 51 -11.00 1.90 10.07
C ALA A 51 -9.88 1.66 11.09
N HIS A 52 -8.71 2.26 10.88
CA HIS A 52 -7.48 1.92 11.62
C HIS A 52 -6.63 3.13 12.01
N GLY A 53 -7.18 4.35 11.99
CA GLY A 53 -6.44 5.58 12.31
C GLY A 53 -5.78 5.56 13.69
N GLU A 54 -6.47 5.09 14.74
CA GLU A 54 -5.88 4.98 16.10
C GLU A 54 -4.71 3.99 16.17
N LYS A 55 -4.68 3.02 15.27
CA LYS A 55 -3.64 2.00 15.16
C LYS A 55 -2.51 2.41 14.22
N LEU A 56 -2.62 3.53 13.52
CA LEU A 56 -1.59 4.03 12.62
C LEU A 56 -0.79 5.15 13.30
N LEU A 57 0.39 4.86 13.84
CA LEU A 57 1.19 5.93 14.46
C LEU A 57 1.80 6.87 13.42
N ARG A 58 2.22 6.34 12.27
CA ARG A 58 2.80 7.13 11.17
C ARG A 58 2.67 6.40 9.85
N MET A 59 2.45 7.16 8.79
CA MET A 59 2.61 6.72 7.41
C MET A 59 3.37 7.78 6.63
N LYS A 60 4.34 7.35 5.83
CA LYS A 60 4.97 8.18 4.81
C LYS A 60 5.14 7.35 3.56
N GLY A 61 4.87 7.92 2.40
CA GLY A 61 5.09 7.21 1.15
C GLY A 61 5.39 8.11 -0.02
N ILE A 62 6.07 7.54 -0.99
CA ILE A 62 6.21 8.05 -2.35
C ILE A 62 5.59 6.99 -3.27
N VAL A 63 4.73 7.42 -4.18
CA VAL A 63 3.97 6.53 -5.06
C VAL A 63 4.22 6.92 -6.50
N GLU A 64 4.61 5.94 -7.30
CA GLU A 64 4.62 6.04 -8.75
C GLU A 64 3.19 5.94 -9.25
N LEU A 65 2.71 6.95 -9.99
CA LEU A 65 1.34 6.98 -10.47
C LEU A 65 1.23 6.58 -11.94
N LYS A 66 0.12 5.94 -12.30
CA LYS A 66 -0.18 5.53 -13.69
C LYS A 66 -0.36 6.71 -14.65
N ASP A 67 -0.91 7.83 -14.17
CA ASP A 67 -1.26 8.99 -15.00
C ASP A 67 -0.05 9.83 -15.41
N ASP A 68 0.95 9.94 -14.52
CA ASP A 68 2.24 10.58 -14.82
C ASP A 68 3.33 9.96 -13.92
N PRO A 69 4.09 8.98 -14.46
CA PRO A 69 5.15 8.27 -13.73
C PRO A 69 6.38 9.12 -13.40
N GLU A 70 6.61 10.26 -14.07
CA GLU A 70 7.77 11.12 -13.78
C GLU A 70 7.54 12.01 -12.56
N ARG A 71 6.27 12.21 -12.18
CA ARG A 71 5.84 13.09 -11.08
C ARG A 71 5.19 12.28 -9.96
N PRO A 72 5.99 11.80 -8.99
CA PRO A 72 5.48 10.93 -7.95
C PRO A 72 4.56 11.66 -6.97
N LEU A 73 3.68 10.89 -6.32
CA LEU A 73 2.80 11.37 -5.28
C LEU A 73 3.41 11.08 -3.90
N VAL A 74 3.55 12.12 -3.08
CA VAL A 74 3.94 11.99 -1.68
C VAL A 74 2.70 11.97 -0.80
N ILE A 75 2.63 10.97 0.08
CA ILE A 75 1.54 10.77 1.03
C ILE A 75 2.08 10.76 2.46
N HIS A 76 1.37 11.39 3.37
CA HIS A 76 1.72 11.42 4.79
C HIS A 76 0.47 11.25 5.66
N GLY A 77 0.60 10.44 6.70
CA GLY A 77 -0.45 10.23 7.71
C GLY A 77 0.13 10.11 9.11
N VAL A 78 -0.60 10.59 10.11
CA VAL A 78 -0.30 10.44 11.53
C VAL A 78 -1.62 10.17 12.25
N GLN A 79 -1.74 9.00 12.87
CA GLN A 79 -3.01 8.55 13.44
C GLN A 79 -4.13 8.60 12.39
N SER A 80 -5.27 9.17 12.74
CA SER A 80 -6.41 9.35 11.84
C SER A 80 -6.28 10.56 10.91
N VAL A 81 -5.19 11.34 11.01
CA VAL A 81 -4.99 12.55 10.22
C VAL A 81 -4.14 12.23 8.98
N MET A 82 -4.76 12.36 7.80
CA MET A 82 -4.07 12.27 6.52
C MET A 82 -3.79 13.68 5.99
N HIS A 83 -2.53 13.97 5.69
CA HIS A 83 -2.19 15.22 5.02
C HIS A 83 -2.60 15.15 3.54
N PRO A 84 -2.96 16.29 2.93
CA PRO A 84 -3.21 16.34 1.50
C PRO A 84 -2.04 15.73 0.71
N PRO A 85 -2.29 14.76 -0.17
CA PRO A 85 -1.24 14.21 -1.02
C PRO A 85 -0.62 15.29 -1.90
N VAL A 86 0.70 15.33 -1.97
CA VAL A 86 1.44 16.34 -2.74
C VAL A 86 2.10 15.67 -3.94
N ARG A 87 1.84 16.19 -5.13
CA ARG A 87 2.57 15.75 -6.33
C ARG A 87 3.88 16.52 -6.44
N LEU A 88 4.98 15.80 -6.61
CA LEU A 88 6.29 16.41 -6.85
C LEU A 88 6.47 16.72 -8.34
N ASP A 89 7.36 17.67 -8.65
CA ASP A 89 7.71 18.00 -10.03
C ASP A 89 8.69 17.01 -10.67
N ALA A 90 9.45 16.30 -9.84
CA ALA A 90 10.36 15.24 -10.25
C ALA A 90 10.59 14.26 -9.09
N TRP A 91 11.16 13.10 -9.42
CA TRP A 91 11.64 12.16 -8.42
C TRP A 91 12.79 12.73 -7.59
N PRO A 92 12.81 12.47 -6.27
CA PRO A 92 14.01 12.70 -5.47
C PRO A 92 15.14 11.77 -5.94
N GLU A 93 16.38 12.10 -5.58
CA GLU A 93 17.53 11.22 -5.86
C GLU A 93 17.34 9.83 -5.23
N GLY A 94 17.58 8.78 -6.01
CA GLY A 94 17.49 7.39 -5.56
C GLY A 94 16.62 6.50 -6.47
N PRO A 95 16.25 5.30 -5.99
CA PRO A 95 15.46 4.36 -6.76
C PRO A 95 14.02 4.87 -6.93
N ARG A 96 13.52 4.82 -8.16
CA ARG A 96 12.11 5.06 -8.50
C ARG A 96 11.23 3.90 -8.04
N GLY A 97 9.94 4.16 -7.97
CA GLY A 97 8.91 3.18 -7.62
C GLY A 97 8.13 3.54 -6.36
N THR A 98 7.12 2.74 -6.07
CA THR A 98 6.24 2.98 -4.93
C THR A 98 6.83 2.40 -3.65
N ARG A 99 6.97 3.24 -2.63
CA ARG A 99 7.42 2.85 -1.29
C ARG A 99 6.60 3.57 -0.22
N ILE A 100 6.00 2.81 0.67
CA ILE A 100 5.21 3.33 1.79
C ILE A 100 5.75 2.72 3.09
N VAL A 101 6.21 3.57 4.00
CA VAL A 101 6.66 3.20 5.34
C VAL A 101 5.53 3.46 6.33
N LEU A 102 5.18 2.45 7.11
CA LEU A 102 4.14 2.53 8.13
C LEU A 102 4.71 2.15 9.49
N ILE A 103 4.23 2.86 10.51
CA ILE A 103 4.41 2.52 11.92
C ILE A 103 3.02 2.31 12.49
N THR A 104 2.73 1.09 12.92
CA THR A 104 1.41 0.71 13.42
C THR A 104 1.48 0.22 14.86
N GLN A 105 0.36 0.27 15.57
CA GLN A 105 0.16 -0.31 16.88
C GLN A 105 -1.04 -1.27 16.83
N ASP A 106 -0.84 -2.54 17.23
CA ASP A 106 -1.89 -3.56 17.28
C ASP A 106 -2.61 -3.78 15.92
N LEU A 107 -1.86 -3.56 14.83
CA LEU A 107 -2.27 -3.76 13.43
C LEU A 107 -1.13 -4.46 12.69
N GLY A 108 -1.42 -5.66 12.18
CA GLY A 108 -0.43 -6.53 11.54
C GLY A 108 -0.02 -6.06 10.14
N GLU A 109 1.26 -6.23 9.82
CA GLU A 109 1.85 -5.91 8.52
C GLU A 109 1.12 -6.62 7.36
N ASP A 110 0.91 -7.93 7.47
CA ASP A 110 0.26 -8.71 6.40
C ASP A 110 -1.15 -8.22 6.07
N PHE A 111 -1.87 -7.73 7.08
CA PHE A 111 -3.19 -7.16 6.89
C PHE A 111 -3.12 -5.88 6.05
N VAL A 112 -2.22 -4.96 6.41
CA VAL A 112 -2.04 -3.70 5.67
C VAL A 112 -1.53 -3.96 4.24
N ARG A 113 -0.61 -4.93 4.07
CA ARG A 113 -0.14 -5.36 2.74
C ARG A 113 -1.28 -5.88 1.87
N ARG A 114 -2.14 -6.75 2.41
CA ARG A 114 -3.31 -7.26 1.68
C ARG A 114 -4.30 -6.16 1.33
N MET A 115 -4.53 -5.22 2.24
CA MET A 115 -5.40 -4.08 2.00
C MET A 115 -4.87 -3.20 0.86
N PHE A 116 -3.57 -2.89 0.85
CA PHE A 116 -2.94 -2.17 -0.25
C PHE A 116 -3.02 -2.95 -1.58
N ALA A 117 -2.71 -4.25 -1.56
CA ALA A 117 -2.81 -5.11 -2.73
C ALA A 117 -4.24 -5.14 -3.31
N ALA A 118 -5.27 -5.20 -2.45
CA ALA A 118 -6.67 -5.20 -2.91
C ALA A 118 -7.03 -3.98 -3.77
N PHE A 119 -6.47 -2.79 -3.47
CA PHE A 119 -6.71 -1.60 -4.29
C PHE A 119 -5.81 -1.50 -5.51
N THR A 120 -4.62 -2.09 -5.48
CA THR A 120 -3.59 -1.92 -6.52
C THR A 120 -3.56 -3.04 -7.56
N ASP A 121 -4.01 -4.24 -7.20
CA ASP A 121 -4.09 -5.42 -8.08
C ASP A 121 -5.46 -5.61 -8.71
N THR A 122 -6.47 -4.82 -8.32
CA THR A 122 -7.74 -4.81 -9.03
C THR A 122 -7.51 -4.13 -10.39
N PRO A 123 -7.80 -4.80 -11.53
CA PRO A 123 -7.81 -4.16 -12.84
C PRO A 123 -8.69 -2.93 -12.72
N ALA A 124 -8.17 -1.75 -13.08
CA ALA A 124 -8.92 -0.51 -13.03
C ALA A 124 -10.24 -0.75 -13.77
N VAL A 125 -11.34 -0.85 -13.02
CA VAL A 125 -12.67 -0.82 -13.63
C VAL A 125 -12.72 0.53 -14.31
N ASP A 126 -12.86 0.47 -15.63
CA ASP A 126 -12.84 1.58 -16.56
C ASP A 126 -13.36 2.85 -15.92
N THR A 127 -12.56 3.90 -16.06
CA THR A 127 -13.03 5.28 -15.95
C THR A 127 -14.40 5.33 -16.63
N PRO A 128 -15.52 5.60 -15.93
CA PRO A 128 -16.76 5.82 -16.63
C PRO A 128 -16.51 7.04 -17.51
N ASP A 129 -16.47 6.77 -18.81
CA ASP A 129 -16.39 7.74 -19.86
C ASP A 129 -17.29 8.91 -19.50
N ARG A 130 -16.72 10.12 -19.41
CA ARG A 130 -17.53 11.35 -19.46
C ARG A 130 -18.34 11.43 -20.77
N GLN A 131 -18.14 10.51 -21.71
CA GLN A 131 -18.95 10.31 -22.92
C GLN A 131 -20.14 9.33 -22.74
N ALA A 132 -20.23 8.56 -21.66
CA ALA A 132 -21.33 7.61 -21.43
C ALA A 132 -22.61 8.26 -20.86
N VAL A 133 -22.62 9.58 -20.63
CA VAL A 133 -23.83 10.33 -20.22
C VAL A 133 -24.69 10.74 -21.43
N THR A 134 -24.16 10.69 -22.66
CA THR A 134 -24.87 11.14 -23.87
C THR A 134 -25.48 10.02 -24.73
N ASP A 135 -25.17 8.75 -24.47
CA ASP A 135 -25.80 7.60 -25.14
C ASP A 135 -26.70 6.83 -24.16
N ASN A 136 -27.71 7.52 -23.62
CA ASN A 136 -28.82 6.88 -22.94
C ASN A 136 -29.93 6.57 -23.96
N PRO A 137 -30.02 5.35 -24.53
CA PRO A 137 -31.08 4.98 -25.46
C PRO A 137 -32.47 4.83 -24.79
N LEU A 138 -32.60 5.09 -23.48
CA LEU A 138 -33.89 5.11 -22.77
C LEU A 138 -34.52 6.51 -22.66
N ALA A 139 -33.99 7.52 -23.36
CA ALA A 139 -34.72 8.77 -23.56
C ALA A 139 -35.91 8.52 -24.51
N VAL A 140 -37.05 8.13 -23.95
CA VAL A 140 -38.32 8.02 -24.66
C VAL A 140 -38.63 9.31 -25.44
N PRO A 141 -38.70 9.26 -26.78
CA PRO A 141 -39.12 10.40 -27.58
C PRO A 141 -40.66 10.49 -27.53
N GLY A 142 -41.18 11.61 -27.02
CA GLY A 142 -42.47 12.16 -27.42
C GLY A 142 -43.74 11.36 -27.11
N PHE A 143 -44.53 11.86 -26.16
CA PHE A 143 -45.98 11.74 -26.23
C PHE A 143 -46.59 13.15 -26.13
N ARG A 144 -46.92 13.73 -27.29
CA ARG A 144 -47.93 14.77 -27.42
C ARG A 144 -49.19 14.08 -27.94
N GLY A 145 -50.26 14.20 -27.18
CA GLY A 145 -51.63 13.85 -27.53
C GLY A 145 -52.54 14.55 -26.55
#